data_AF-F3AFX3-F1
#
_entry.id   AF-F3AFX3-F1
#
_cell.length_a   1.000
_cell.length_b   1.000
_cell.length_c   1.000
_cell.angle_alpha   90.00
_cell.angle_beta   90.00
_cell.angle_gamma   90.00
#
_symmetry.space_group_name_H-M   'P 1'
#
loop_
_entity.id
_entity.type
_entity.pdbx_description
1 polymer ?
#
loop_
_entity_poly.entity_id
_entity_poly.type
_entity_poly.pdbx_seq_one_letter_code
_entity_poly.pdbx_strand_id
1 'polypeptide(L)'
;MIIAAYAGCGKTTFANTHSDICVEIASMPYARILPVVKEEITGEFEREKASEYHVDNPIYPYNMIADILEKEKEYKYVIIPTVQAAIDILQRDYNRNVILCYPEDSLEAEYRERYLRRGNTETFCQIFADGMSDFLKELRENKEAYHFRLKSGEFLNDKFNEFEDICREFPTSNVIAQEKIEKLKCDLLEKKKNIWVAIHFFMDEVFYQVKDIDDPEERQFIYDFGKRLYKSIEAPSIFSYDFDIQEETKKLHYFVRTVDKEGLMQALEKHEKKVARYFK
;
A
#
# COMPACT_ATOMS: atom_id res chain seq x y z
N MET A 1 -10.93 7.37 16.22
CA MET A 1 -10.93 5.89 16.25
C MET A 1 -10.42 5.35 14.93
N ILE A 2 -9.45 4.43 14.97
CA ILE A 2 -8.88 3.77 13.78
C ILE A 2 -9.55 2.41 13.58
N ILE A 3 -9.99 2.14 12.36
CA ILE A 3 -10.73 0.93 12.01
C ILE A 3 -10.03 0.25 10.85
N ALA A 4 -9.32 -0.83 11.12
CA ALA A 4 -8.68 -1.62 10.08
C ALA A 4 -9.65 -2.67 9.58
N ALA A 5 -10.16 -2.48 8.36
CA ALA A 5 -11.18 -3.33 7.78
C ALA A 5 -10.67 -4.12 6.57
N TYR A 6 -10.99 -5.41 6.54
CA TYR A 6 -10.57 -6.34 5.48
C TYR A 6 -11.09 -5.89 4.11
N ALA A 7 -10.43 -6.34 3.04
CA ALA A 7 -10.92 -6.12 1.68
C ALA A 7 -12.35 -6.70 1.58
N GLY A 8 -13.26 -6.00 0.89
CA GLY A 8 -14.64 -6.48 0.71
C GLY A 8 -15.63 -6.19 1.86
N CYS A 9 -15.20 -5.62 2.98
CA CYS A 9 -16.09 -5.24 4.11
C CYS A 9 -16.93 -3.97 3.89
N GLY A 10 -16.77 -3.27 2.74
CA GLY A 10 -17.55 -2.06 2.43
C GLY A 10 -16.96 -0.74 2.93
N LYS A 11 -15.62 -0.65 3.13
CA LYS A 11 -14.91 0.56 3.61
C LYS A 11 -15.29 1.85 2.88
N THR A 12 -15.12 1.87 1.56
CA THR A 12 -15.41 3.04 0.72
C THR A 12 -16.87 3.47 0.80
N THR A 13 -17.79 2.50 0.74
CA THR A 13 -19.23 2.76 0.90
C THR A 13 -19.52 3.38 2.25
N PHE A 14 -18.91 2.85 3.32
CA PHE A 14 -19.09 3.36 4.67
C PHE A 14 -18.57 4.81 4.80
N ALA A 15 -17.33 5.07 4.39
CA ALA A 15 -16.73 6.40 4.46
C ALA A 15 -17.53 7.44 3.64
N ASN A 16 -18.03 7.07 2.46
CA ASN A 16 -18.86 7.95 1.65
C ASN A 16 -20.25 8.19 2.25
N THR A 17 -20.82 7.21 2.95
CA THR A 17 -22.13 7.34 3.59
C THR A 17 -22.08 8.24 4.83
N HIS A 18 -20.94 8.23 5.54
CA HIS A 18 -20.73 8.96 6.80
C HIS A 18 -19.59 9.98 6.67
N SER A 19 -19.50 10.68 5.53
CA SER A 19 -18.35 11.52 5.16
C SER A 19 -18.12 12.73 6.07
N ASP A 20 -19.13 13.10 6.88
CA ASP A 20 -19.06 14.16 7.88
C ASP A 20 -18.22 13.78 9.10
N ILE A 21 -18.09 12.48 9.39
CA ILE A 21 -17.39 11.97 10.58
C ILE A 21 -16.35 10.90 10.25
N CYS A 22 -16.31 10.42 9.01
CA CYS A 22 -15.49 9.28 8.59
C CYS A 22 -14.67 9.58 7.33
N VAL A 23 -13.44 9.07 7.30
CA VAL A 23 -12.58 9.09 6.12
C VAL A 23 -11.95 7.71 5.88
N GLU A 24 -11.86 7.28 4.63
CA GLU A 24 -11.08 6.10 4.23
C GLU A 24 -9.68 6.53 3.78
N ILE A 25 -8.65 5.87 4.30
CA ILE A 25 -7.28 5.95 3.81
C ILE A 25 -6.95 4.61 3.15
N ALA A 26 -7.02 4.57 1.81
CA ALA A 26 -6.62 3.41 1.04
C ALA A 26 -5.10 3.23 1.04
N SER A 27 -4.59 2.00 1.09
CA SER A 27 -3.13 1.76 1.17
C SER A 27 -2.39 1.97 -0.15
N MET A 28 -3.00 1.67 -1.30
CA MET A 28 -2.29 1.60 -2.57
C MET A 28 -1.57 2.91 -2.97
N PRO A 29 -2.19 4.11 -2.80
CA PRO A 29 -1.49 5.38 -3.09
C PRO A 29 -0.23 5.61 -2.25
N TYR A 30 -0.15 4.97 -1.08
CA TYR A 30 1.01 5.03 -0.18
C TYR A 30 2.00 3.90 -0.43
N ALA A 31 1.50 2.71 -0.75
CA ALA A 31 2.30 1.49 -0.92
C ALA A 31 3.03 1.42 -2.26
N ARG A 32 2.56 2.14 -3.28
CA ARG A 32 3.10 2.10 -4.64
C ARG A 32 3.47 3.50 -5.15
N ILE A 33 4.50 3.58 -5.98
CA ILE A 33 4.86 4.79 -6.72
C ILE A 33 3.96 4.87 -7.95
N LEU A 34 2.77 5.45 -7.78
CA LEU A 34 1.75 5.58 -8.83
C LEU A 34 1.72 6.99 -9.38
N PRO A 35 1.29 7.20 -10.64
CA PRO A 35 1.00 8.53 -11.16
C PRO A 35 0.07 9.30 -10.22
N VAL A 36 0.22 10.62 -10.19
CA VAL A 36 -0.75 11.48 -9.49
C VAL A 36 -2.01 11.52 -10.36
N VAL A 37 -2.91 10.55 -10.19
CA VAL A 37 -4.16 10.50 -10.96
C VAL A 37 -5.16 11.48 -10.35
N LYS A 38 -5.64 12.43 -11.16
CA LYS A 38 -6.87 13.19 -10.92
C LYS A 38 -8.04 12.20 -10.92
N GLU A 39 -8.66 11.99 -9.75
CA GLU A 39 -10.01 11.45 -9.39
C GLU A 39 -10.89 10.62 -10.35
N GLU A 40 -10.67 10.61 -11.66
CA GLU A 40 -11.37 9.75 -12.60
C GLU A 40 -10.72 8.36 -12.61
N ILE A 41 -11.57 7.33 -12.69
CA ILE A 41 -11.23 5.90 -12.86
C ILE A 41 -11.30 5.07 -11.57
N THR A 42 -12.47 5.05 -10.93
CA THR A 42 -12.83 4.02 -9.93
C THR A 42 -12.85 2.60 -10.52
N GLY A 43 -13.03 2.45 -11.84
CA GLY A 43 -13.15 1.16 -12.52
C GLY A 43 -11.83 0.52 -12.97
N GLU A 44 -10.94 1.24 -13.66
CA GLU A 44 -9.64 0.67 -14.07
C GLU A 44 -8.70 0.54 -12.86
N PHE A 45 -8.79 1.44 -11.87
CA PHE A 45 -7.98 1.33 -10.66
C PHE A 45 -8.27 0.05 -9.87
N GLU A 46 -9.53 -0.41 -9.82
CA GLU A 46 -9.90 -1.71 -9.22
C GLU A 46 -9.29 -2.91 -9.96
N ARG A 47 -9.05 -2.79 -11.27
CA ARG A 47 -8.38 -3.82 -12.07
C ARG A 47 -6.87 -3.79 -11.92
N GLU A 48 -6.30 -2.60 -11.73
CA GLU A 48 -4.85 -2.44 -11.62
C GLU A 48 -4.30 -2.76 -10.22
N LYS A 49 -5.13 -2.94 -9.18
CA LYS A 49 -4.67 -3.09 -7.78
C LYS A 49 -3.58 -4.12 -7.53
N ALA A 50 -3.64 -5.26 -8.23
CA ALA A 50 -2.72 -6.38 -8.07
C ALA A 50 -1.70 -6.47 -9.22
N SER A 51 -1.47 -5.36 -9.94
CA SER A 51 -0.54 -5.36 -11.08
C SER A 51 0.91 -5.41 -10.61
N GLU A 52 1.66 -6.40 -11.11
CA GLU A 52 3.05 -6.66 -10.73
C GLU A 52 4.05 -5.58 -11.19
N TYR A 53 3.65 -4.73 -12.15
CA TYR A 53 4.50 -3.64 -12.64
C TYR A 53 4.53 -2.41 -11.71
N HIS A 54 3.72 -2.39 -10.65
CA HIS A 54 3.73 -1.29 -9.69
C HIS A 54 4.97 -1.34 -8.80
N VAL A 55 5.82 -0.33 -8.90
CA VAL A 55 6.99 -0.18 -8.02
C VAL A 55 6.53 0.11 -6.60
N ASP A 56 7.06 -0.65 -5.64
CA ASP A 56 6.83 -0.41 -4.23
C ASP A 56 7.34 0.96 -3.79
N ASN A 57 6.67 1.54 -2.81
CA ASN A 57 7.12 2.76 -2.17
C ASN A 57 7.90 2.38 -0.89
N PRO A 58 9.22 2.60 -0.84
CA PRO A 58 10.05 2.03 0.22
C PRO A 58 9.82 2.67 1.61
N ILE A 59 9.13 3.81 1.67
CA ILE A 59 8.76 4.46 2.94
C ILE A 59 7.40 3.99 3.48
N TYR A 60 6.71 3.08 2.79
CA TYR A 60 5.52 2.41 3.29
C TYR A 60 5.86 1.45 4.45
N PRO A 61 5.05 1.36 5.53
CA PRO A 61 3.76 2.00 5.76
C PRO A 61 3.82 3.35 6.48
N TYR A 62 5.01 3.88 6.79
CA TYR A 62 5.17 5.07 7.62
C TYR A 62 4.54 6.33 7.01
N ASN A 63 4.59 6.49 5.69
CA ASN A 63 3.88 7.56 4.98
C ASN A 63 2.36 7.51 5.16
N MET A 64 1.76 6.31 5.13
CA MET A 64 0.34 6.11 5.40
C MET A 64 0.00 6.40 6.87
N ILE A 65 0.86 5.96 7.79
CA ILE A 65 0.69 6.17 9.23
C ILE A 65 0.69 7.67 9.57
N ALA A 66 1.57 8.47 8.95
CA ALA A 66 1.60 9.91 9.14
C ALA A 66 0.25 10.55 8.81
N ASP A 67 -0.38 10.15 7.70
CA ASP A 67 -1.69 10.65 7.29
C ASP A 67 -2.83 10.14 8.17
N ILE A 68 -2.79 8.87 8.59
CA ILE A 68 -3.75 8.30 9.55
C ILE A 68 -3.78 9.12 10.84
N LEU A 69 -2.61 9.42 11.40
CA LEU A 69 -2.48 10.16 12.66
C LEU A 69 -2.94 11.62 12.53
N GLU A 70 -2.78 12.24 11.37
CA GLU A 70 -3.34 13.57 11.12
C GLU A 70 -4.86 13.53 10.97
N LYS A 71 -5.38 12.58 10.19
CA LYS A 71 -6.82 12.44 9.95
C LYS A 71 -7.61 12.06 11.19
N GLU A 72 -6.99 11.38 12.15
CA GLU A 72 -7.60 11.09 13.45
C GLU A 72 -7.94 12.36 14.26
N LYS A 73 -7.32 13.51 13.96
CA LYS A 73 -7.64 14.80 14.58
C LYS A 73 -8.88 15.46 13.97
N GLU A 74 -9.13 15.18 12.69
CA GLU A 74 -10.20 15.79 11.91
C GLU A 74 -11.48 14.96 11.94
N TYR A 75 -11.34 13.63 11.94
CA TYR A 75 -12.45 12.69 11.79
C TYR A 75 -12.62 11.83 13.03
N LYS A 76 -13.89 11.53 13.34
CA LYS A 76 -14.25 10.55 14.39
C LYS A 76 -13.69 9.17 14.03
N TYR A 77 -13.78 8.81 12.75
CA TYR A 77 -13.40 7.51 12.22
C TYR A 77 -12.40 7.61 11.07
N VAL A 78 -11.28 6.90 11.20
CA VAL A 78 -10.31 6.70 10.11
C VAL A 78 -10.34 5.22 9.74
N ILE A 79 -10.89 4.91 8.56
CA ILE A 79 -10.96 3.54 8.04
C ILE A 79 -9.69 3.27 7.25
N ILE A 80 -8.98 2.19 7.60
CA ILE A 80 -7.75 1.76 6.93
C ILE A 80 -7.90 0.32 6.45
N PRO A 81 -7.13 -0.13 5.45
CA PRO A 81 -7.02 -1.56 5.17
C PRO A 81 -6.31 -2.27 6.33
N THR A 82 -6.63 -3.55 6.51
CA THR A 82 -5.91 -4.44 7.44
C THR A 82 -4.48 -4.66 6.95
N VAL A 83 -3.53 -3.85 7.41
CA VAL A 83 -2.10 -3.97 7.08
C VAL A 83 -1.37 -4.22 8.38
N GLN A 84 -0.91 -5.46 8.60
CA GLN A 84 -0.35 -5.90 9.88
C GLN A 84 0.75 -4.96 10.39
N ALA A 85 1.76 -4.68 9.56
CA ALA A 85 2.85 -3.78 9.92
C ALA A 85 2.37 -2.37 10.32
N ALA A 86 1.34 -1.84 9.65
CA ALA A 86 0.80 -0.53 9.98
C ALA A 86 0.05 -0.55 11.33
N ILE A 87 -0.75 -1.59 11.56
CA ILE A 87 -1.47 -1.82 12.82
C ILE A 87 -0.48 -1.94 13.98
N ASP A 88 0.56 -2.76 13.83
CA ASP A 88 1.58 -2.98 14.85
C ASP A 88 2.32 -1.69 15.21
N ILE A 89 2.71 -0.87 14.21
CA ILE A 89 3.37 0.42 14.46
C ILE A 89 2.41 1.39 15.16
N LEU A 90 1.14 1.46 14.72
CA LEU A 90 0.12 2.32 15.33
C LEU A 90 -0.09 1.96 16.82
N GLN A 91 -0.21 0.68 17.14
CA GLN A 91 -0.36 0.20 18.51
C GLN A 91 0.91 0.41 19.32
N ARG A 92 2.06 -0.10 18.86
CA ARG A 92 3.30 -0.12 19.64
C ARG A 92 3.95 1.26 19.79
N ASP A 93 4.05 2.02 18.71
CA ASP A 93 4.85 3.25 18.68
C ASP A 93 4.00 4.50 18.96
N TYR A 94 2.70 4.43 18.64
CA TYR A 94 1.74 5.53 18.80
C TYR A 94 0.61 5.26 19.80
N ASN A 95 0.65 4.10 20.47
CA ASN A 95 -0.32 3.70 21.49
C ASN A 95 -1.76 3.84 20.99
N ARG A 96 -2.05 3.42 19.76
CA ARG A 96 -3.38 3.53 19.13
C ARG A 96 -4.22 2.29 19.32
N ASN A 97 -5.44 2.51 19.82
CA ASN A 97 -6.49 1.51 19.82
C ASN A 97 -7.01 1.33 18.39
N VAL A 98 -7.08 0.07 17.94
CA VAL A 98 -7.54 -0.31 16.60
C VAL A 98 -8.70 -1.29 16.71
N ILE A 99 -9.75 -1.07 15.92
CA ILE A 99 -10.79 -2.07 15.69
C ILE A 99 -10.44 -2.85 14.43
N LEU A 100 -10.29 -4.17 14.54
CA LEU A 100 -10.10 -5.08 13.42
C LEU A 100 -11.46 -5.57 12.93
N CYS A 101 -11.89 -5.10 11.75
CA CYS A 101 -13.11 -5.55 11.12
C CYS A 101 -12.81 -6.54 9.99
N TYR A 102 -13.27 -7.78 10.11
CA TYR A 102 -13.02 -8.83 9.13
C TYR A 102 -14.17 -9.85 9.09
N PRO A 103 -14.33 -10.64 8.01
CA PRO A 103 -15.36 -11.67 7.96
C PRO A 103 -15.20 -12.75 9.02
N GLU A 104 -16.31 -13.39 9.41
CA GLU A 104 -16.28 -14.68 10.08
C GLU A 104 -15.60 -15.76 9.20
N ASP A 105 -15.21 -16.86 9.84
CA ASP A 105 -14.62 -18.01 9.16
C ASP A 105 -15.54 -18.56 8.06
N SER A 106 -14.95 -19.16 7.03
CA SER A 106 -15.67 -19.85 5.94
C SER A 106 -16.45 -18.93 4.97
N LEU A 107 -16.12 -17.63 4.89
CA LEU A 107 -16.73 -16.66 3.97
C LEU A 107 -15.90 -16.37 2.71
N GLU A 108 -14.87 -17.17 2.42
CA GLU A 108 -13.97 -17.02 1.27
C GLU A 108 -14.73 -16.96 -0.06
N ALA A 109 -15.66 -17.90 -0.27
CA ALA A 109 -16.47 -17.96 -1.50
C ALA A 109 -17.34 -16.71 -1.68
N GLU A 110 -17.92 -16.20 -0.59
CA GLU A 110 -18.74 -14.99 -0.63
C GLU A 110 -17.88 -13.76 -0.97
N TYR A 111 -16.73 -13.60 -0.33
CA TYR A 111 -15.84 -12.46 -0.59
C TYR A 111 -15.24 -12.51 -1.99
N ARG A 112 -14.95 -13.71 -2.51
CA ARG A 112 -14.59 -13.92 -3.91
C ARG A 112 -15.66 -13.37 -4.85
N GLU A 113 -16.93 -13.71 -4.62
CA GLU A 113 -18.03 -13.16 -5.40
C GLU A 113 -18.14 -11.63 -5.27
N ARG A 114 -17.95 -11.08 -4.06
CA ARG A 114 -17.93 -9.63 -3.84
C ARG A 114 -16.85 -8.95 -4.69
N TYR A 115 -15.63 -9.50 -4.75
CA TYR A 115 -14.53 -8.95 -5.54
C TYR A 115 -14.80 -9.03 -7.05
N LEU A 116 -15.25 -10.19 -7.55
CA LEU A 116 -15.58 -10.36 -8.97
C LEU A 116 -16.70 -9.41 -9.42
N ARG A 117 -17.75 -9.24 -8.60
CA ARG A 117 -18.84 -8.28 -8.89
C ARG A 117 -18.35 -6.83 -8.96
N ARG A 118 -17.28 -6.48 -8.21
CA ARG A 118 -16.63 -5.16 -8.25
C ARG A 118 -15.64 -4.99 -9.41
N GLY A 119 -15.42 -6.05 -10.19
CA GLY A 119 -14.50 -6.02 -11.32
C GLY A 119 -13.02 -6.22 -10.94
N ASN A 120 -12.73 -6.76 -9.75
CA ASN A 120 -11.38 -7.15 -9.39
C ASN A 120 -10.91 -8.37 -10.21
N THR A 121 -9.60 -8.53 -10.33
CA THR A 121 -8.99 -9.61 -11.13
C THR A 121 -9.00 -10.95 -10.38
N GLU A 122 -8.78 -12.02 -11.13
CA GLU A 122 -8.59 -13.37 -10.58
C GLU A 122 -7.39 -13.42 -9.62
N THR A 123 -6.28 -12.79 -9.97
CA THR A 123 -5.10 -12.62 -9.09
C THR A 123 -5.46 -11.94 -7.77
N PHE A 124 -6.30 -10.90 -7.81
CA PHE A 124 -6.79 -10.26 -6.58
C PHE A 124 -7.61 -11.22 -5.72
N CYS A 125 -8.47 -12.04 -6.34
CA CYS A 125 -9.26 -13.05 -5.63
C CYS A 125 -8.37 -14.12 -4.99
N GLN A 126 -7.33 -14.58 -5.67
CA GLN A 126 -6.37 -15.53 -5.11
C GLN A 126 -5.69 -14.98 -3.86
N ILE A 127 -5.29 -13.72 -3.89
CA ILE A 127 -4.62 -13.06 -2.76
C ILE A 127 -5.58 -12.83 -1.58
N PHE A 128 -6.79 -12.30 -1.83
CA PHE A 128 -7.67 -11.77 -0.78
C PHE A 128 -8.95 -12.58 -0.51
N ALA A 129 -9.26 -13.61 -1.29
CA ALA A 129 -10.35 -14.53 -0.98
C ALA A 129 -9.77 -15.90 -0.65
N ASP A 130 -8.98 -16.46 -1.58
CA ASP A 130 -8.45 -17.81 -1.41
C ASP A 130 -7.38 -17.86 -0.30
N GLY A 131 -6.58 -16.79 -0.15
CA GLY A 131 -5.61 -16.59 0.94
C GLY A 131 -6.19 -15.98 2.23
N MET A 132 -7.51 -15.81 2.36
CA MET A 132 -8.13 -15.08 3.48
C MET A 132 -7.79 -15.69 4.85
N SER A 133 -7.90 -17.01 4.97
CA SER A 133 -7.63 -17.70 6.24
C SER A 133 -6.19 -17.47 6.73
N ASP A 134 -5.21 -17.55 5.83
CA ASP A 134 -3.80 -17.28 6.15
C ASP A 134 -3.59 -15.80 6.51
N PHE A 135 -4.19 -14.89 5.75
CA PHE A 135 -4.09 -13.45 6.00
C PHE A 135 -4.67 -13.05 7.36
N LEU A 136 -5.80 -13.63 7.75
CA LEU A 136 -6.47 -13.31 9.01
C LEU A 136 -5.80 -13.97 10.23
N LYS A 137 -4.90 -14.94 10.03
CA LYS A 137 -4.27 -15.68 11.14
C LYS A 137 -3.54 -14.75 12.11
N GLU A 138 -2.61 -13.93 11.61
CA GLU A 138 -1.84 -12.99 12.45
C GLU A 138 -2.74 -11.92 13.07
N LEU A 139 -3.70 -11.42 12.29
CA LEU A 139 -4.66 -10.42 12.77
C LEU A 139 -5.50 -10.94 13.94
N ARG A 140 -5.87 -12.23 13.97
CA ARG A 140 -6.62 -12.85 15.08
C ARG A 140 -5.81 -13.01 16.35
N GLU A 141 -4.49 -13.01 16.26
CA GLU A 141 -3.60 -13.13 17.42
C GLU A 141 -3.37 -11.78 18.11
N ASN A 142 -3.82 -10.66 17.51
CA ASN A 142 -3.70 -9.32 18.07
C ASN A 142 -4.66 -9.08 19.24
N LYS A 143 -4.18 -9.35 20.46
CA LYS A 143 -4.96 -9.19 21.71
C LYS A 143 -5.20 -7.73 22.13
N GLU A 144 -4.50 -6.78 21.54
CA GLU A 144 -4.64 -5.36 21.85
C GLU A 144 -5.76 -4.69 21.05
N ALA A 145 -6.22 -5.33 19.98
CA ALA A 145 -7.30 -4.84 19.14
C ALA A 145 -8.66 -5.37 19.57
N TYR A 146 -9.70 -4.59 19.29
CA TYR A 146 -11.07 -5.10 19.35
C TYR A 146 -11.40 -5.83 18.03
N HIS A 147 -11.85 -7.07 18.10
CA HIS A 147 -12.22 -7.84 16.90
C HIS A 147 -13.72 -7.73 16.60
N PHE A 148 -14.05 -7.11 15.47
CA PHE A 148 -15.40 -6.97 14.97
C PHE A 148 -15.63 -7.87 13.75
N ARG A 149 -16.30 -9.01 13.94
CA ARG A 149 -16.47 -10.02 12.89
C ARG A 149 -17.81 -9.85 12.16
N LEU A 150 -17.76 -9.73 10.83
CA LEU A 150 -18.93 -9.62 9.97
C LEU A 150 -19.44 -11.00 9.55
N LYS A 151 -20.75 -11.22 9.69
CA LYS A 151 -21.41 -12.45 9.22
C LYS A 151 -21.66 -12.41 7.71
N SER A 152 -22.10 -13.53 7.17
CA SER A 152 -22.52 -13.63 5.77
C SER A 152 -23.55 -12.56 5.42
N GLY A 153 -23.32 -11.88 4.29
CA GLY A 153 -24.15 -10.78 3.79
C GLY A 153 -23.96 -9.44 4.49
N GLU A 154 -23.18 -9.35 5.57
CA GLU A 154 -23.00 -8.11 6.32
C GLU A 154 -21.83 -7.26 5.77
N PHE A 155 -22.00 -5.94 5.87
CA PHE A 155 -20.98 -4.92 5.60
C PHE A 155 -20.88 -3.96 6.79
N LEU A 156 -19.82 -3.15 6.84
CA LEU A 156 -19.63 -2.12 7.88
C LEU A 156 -20.86 -1.23 8.08
N ASN A 157 -21.52 -0.84 6.98
CA ASN A 157 -22.66 0.07 7.04
C ASN A 157 -23.91 -0.56 7.67
N ASP A 158 -24.12 -1.87 7.47
CA ASP A 158 -25.26 -2.59 8.05
C ASP A 158 -25.15 -2.67 9.59
N LYS A 159 -23.93 -2.50 10.10
CA LYS A 159 -23.57 -2.64 11.51
C LYS A 159 -23.25 -1.33 12.20
N PHE A 160 -23.57 -0.18 11.58
CA PHE A 160 -23.17 1.12 12.11
C PHE A 160 -23.55 1.36 13.57
N ASN A 161 -24.75 0.97 14.01
CA ASN A 161 -25.17 1.16 15.41
C ASN A 161 -24.38 0.28 16.39
N GLU A 162 -24.23 -1.02 16.08
CA GLU A 162 -23.40 -1.94 16.88
C GLU A 162 -21.95 -1.43 16.93
N PHE A 163 -21.46 -0.91 15.81
CA PHE A 163 -20.13 -0.35 15.65
C PHE A 163 -19.93 0.94 16.48
N GLU A 164 -20.91 1.83 16.53
CA GLU A 164 -20.92 3.03 17.38
C GLU A 164 -20.84 2.67 18.87
N ASP A 165 -21.59 1.65 19.30
CA ASP A 165 -21.58 1.21 20.70
C ASP A 165 -20.20 0.69 21.10
N ILE A 166 -19.57 -0.12 20.24
CA ILE A 166 -18.19 -0.59 20.44
C ILE A 166 -17.21 0.57 20.55
N CYS A 167 -17.33 1.59 19.70
CA CYS A 167 -16.42 2.74 19.72
C CYS A 167 -16.56 3.58 21.01
N ARG A 168 -17.72 3.53 21.68
CA ARG A 168 -17.91 4.17 22.99
C ARG A 168 -17.25 3.37 24.11
N GLU A 169 -17.31 2.05 24.05
CA GLU A 169 -16.72 1.15 25.04
C GLU A 169 -15.19 0.99 24.89
N PHE A 170 -14.70 1.12 23.65
CA PHE A 170 -13.28 1.04 23.30
C PHE A 170 -12.81 2.38 22.73
N PRO A 171 -12.68 3.44 23.56
CA PRO A 171 -12.40 4.77 23.06
C PRO A 171 -11.02 4.87 22.40
N THR A 172 -10.86 5.83 21.50
CA THR A 172 -9.55 6.19 20.95
C THR A 172 -8.61 6.52 22.11
N SER A 173 -7.38 6.04 22.03
CA SER A 173 -6.35 6.35 23.03
C SER A 173 -6.04 7.85 23.05
N ASN A 174 -5.32 8.29 24.10
CA ASN A 174 -4.99 9.70 24.35
C ASN A 174 -4.53 10.44 23.08
N VAL A 175 -4.85 11.73 23.01
CA VAL A 175 -4.39 12.64 21.96
C VAL A 175 -2.87 12.47 21.80
N ILE A 176 -2.44 12.13 20.58
CA ILE A 176 -1.03 11.99 20.27
C ILE A 176 -0.36 13.35 20.36
N ALA A 177 0.82 13.40 20.98
CA ALA A 177 1.61 14.62 21.02
C ALA A 177 1.97 15.05 19.60
N GLN A 178 1.65 16.31 19.25
CA GLN A 178 1.91 16.90 17.94
C GLN A 178 3.37 16.71 17.50
N GLU A 179 4.31 16.87 18.44
CA GLU A 179 5.75 16.68 18.23
C GLU A 179 6.11 15.29 17.68
N LYS A 180 5.38 14.24 18.07
CA LYS A 180 5.63 12.87 17.55
C LYS A 180 5.26 12.75 16.07
N ILE A 181 4.16 13.39 15.66
CA ILE A 181 3.74 13.40 14.26
C ILE A 181 4.70 14.24 13.43
N GLU A 182 5.11 15.40 13.94
CA GLU A 182 6.08 16.27 13.27
C GLU A 182 7.43 15.58 13.09
N LYS A 183 7.91 14.87 14.12
CA LYS A 183 9.11 14.05 14.01
C LYS A 183 8.99 12.99 12.90
N LEU A 184 7.90 12.22 12.87
CA LEU A 184 7.66 11.23 11.81
C LEU A 184 7.69 11.89 10.42
N LYS A 185 7.04 13.04 10.26
CA LYS A 185 7.04 13.78 8.99
C LYS A 185 8.44 14.25 8.59
N CYS A 186 9.25 14.74 9.53
CA CYS A 186 10.64 15.10 9.28
C CYS A 186 11.47 13.88 8.86
N ASP A 187 11.34 12.75 9.56
CA ASP A 187 12.05 11.51 9.22
C ASP A 187 11.68 11.01 7.81
N LEU A 188 10.40 11.14 7.43
CA LEU A 188 9.92 10.84 6.09
C LEU A 188 10.51 11.77 5.03
N LEU A 189 10.61 13.08 5.31
CA LEU A 189 11.23 14.05 4.39
C LEU A 189 12.71 13.72 4.12
N GLU A 190 13.45 13.25 5.13
CA GLU A 190 14.84 12.82 4.94
C GLU A 190 14.93 11.53 4.10
N LYS A 191 14.08 10.54 4.38
CA LYS A 191 14.01 9.28 3.59
C LYS A 191 13.70 9.55 2.12
N LYS A 192 12.79 10.49 1.83
CA LYS A 192 12.42 10.87 0.45
C LYS A 192 13.59 11.36 -0.41
N LYS A 193 14.65 11.91 0.20
CA LYS A 193 15.84 12.39 -0.52
C LYS A 193 16.70 11.27 -1.10
N ASN A 194 16.57 10.06 -0.56
CA ASN A 194 17.41 8.90 -0.91
C ASN A 194 16.57 7.72 -1.36
N ILE A 195 15.56 7.99 -2.20
CA ILE A 195 14.80 6.92 -2.81
C ILE A 195 15.52 6.44 -4.08
N TRP A 196 15.74 5.14 -4.13
CA TRP A 196 16.42 4.48 -5.25
C TRP A 196 15.55 3.35 -5.80
N VAL A 197 15.60 3.18 -7.11
CA VAL A 197 14.99 2.05 -7.81
C VAL A 197 16.10 1.23 -8.45
N ALA A 198 16.19 -0.05 -8.09
CA ALA A 198 17.07 -1.03 -8.72
C ALA A 198 16.28 -1.84 -9.76
N ILE A 199 16.90 -2.02 -10.93
CA ILE A 199 16.31 -2.76 -12.04
C ILE A 199 17.29 -3.85 -12.44
N HIS A 200 16.83 -5.10 -12.31
CA HIS A 200 17.59 -6.26 -12.73
C HIS A 200 17.16 -6.67 -14.14
N PHE A 201 18.11 -6.58 -15.06
CA PHE A 201 18.05 -7.23 -16.36
C PHE A 201 18.85 -8.54 -16.28
N PHE A 202 18.57 -9.49 -17.19
CA PHE A 202 19.18 -10.83 -17.22
C PHE A 202 20.71 -10.88 -16.98
N MET A 203 21.48 -9.86 -17.39
CA MET A 203 22.95 -9.78 -17.21
C MET A 203 23.42 -8.37 -16.83
N ASP A 204 22.54 -7.49 -16.37
CA ASP A 204 22.85 -6.07 -16.10
C ASP A 204 21.97 -5.62 -14.94
N GLU A 205 22.52 -4.83 -14.04
CA GLU A 205 21.80 -4.24 -12.93
C GLU A 205 22.06 -2.74 -12.98
N VAL A 206 21.00 -1.95 -12.95
CA VAL A 206 21.10 -0.49 -12.96
C VAL A 206 20.30 0.11 -11.83
N PHE A 207 20.80 1.22 -11.31
CA PHE A 207 20.20 1.95 -10.20
C PHE A 207 19.81 3.34 -10.65
N TYR A 208 18.57 3.72 -10.36
CA TYR A 208 18.01 5.03 -10.65
C TYR A 208 17.68 5.72 -9.33
N GLN A 209 18.30 6.87 -9.07
CA GLN A 209 17.92 7.71 -7.94
C GLN A 209 16.67 8.51 -8.30
N VAL A 210 15.59 8.31 -7.54
CA VAL A 210 14.36 9.09 -7.68
C VAL A 210 14.65 10.51 -7.19
N LYS A 211 14.44 11.49 -8.05
CA LYS A 211 14.76 12.89 -7.73
C LYS A 211 13.83 13.46 -6.66
N ASP A 212 12.54 13.22 -6.84
CA ASP A 212 11.48 13.60 -5.92
C ASP A 212 10.30 12.65 -6.11
N ILE A 213 9.99 11.85 -5.09
CA ILE A 213 8.89 10.87 -5.14
C ILE A 213 7.51 11.52 -5.10
N ASP A 214 7.42 12.80 -4.73
CA ASP A 214 6.17 13.56 -4.74
C ASP A 214 5.96 14.29 -6.08
N ASP A 215 6.99 14.38 -6.93
CA ASP A 215 6.91 15.01 -8.24
C ASP A 215 6.03 14.19 -9.22
N PRO A 216 4.98 14.78 -9.82
CA PRO A 216 4.09 14.06 -10.73
C PRO A 216 4.78 13.48 -11.97
N GLU A 217 5.75 14.17 -12.55
CA GLU A 217 6.46 13.71 -13.76
C GLU A 217 7.40 12.55 -13.44
N GLU A 218 8.04 12.57 -12.28
CA GLU A 218 8.87 11.50 -11.75
C GLU A 218 8.05 10.23 -11.53
N ARG A 219 6.90 10.35 -10.86
CA ARG A 219 5.99 9.22 -10.60
C ARG A 219 5.42 8.64 -11.89
N GLN A 220 5.02 9.50 -12.84
CA GLN A 220 4.54 9.07 -14.15
C GLN A 220 5.62 8.30 -14.91
N PHE A 221 6.87 8.80 -14.91
CA PHE A 221 7.99 8.12 -15.54
C PHE A 221 8.23 6.73 -14.97
N ILE A 222 8.26 6.58 -13.64
CA ILE A 222 8.47 5.29 -12.96
C ILE A 222 7.35 4.30 -13.31
N TYR A 223 6.10 4.77 -13.31
CA TYR A 223 4.94 3.95 -13.69
C TYR A 223 5.03 3.46 -15.14
N ASP A 224 5.26 4.36 -16.09
CA ASP A 224 5.36 4.01 -17.51
C ASP A 224 6.55 3.09 -17.79
N PHE A 225 7.67 3.34 -17.10
CA PHE A 225 8.85 2.48 -17.17
C PHE A 225 8.54 1.07 -16.67
N GLY A 226 7.94 0.93 -15.48
CA GLY A 226 7.54 -0.38 -14.93
C GLY A 226 6.60 -1.13 -15.86
N LYS A 227 5.59 -0.44 -16.41
CA LYS A 227 4.64 -1.01 -17.36
C LYS A 227 5.29 -1.50 -18.66
N ARG A 228 6.29 -0.77 -19.17
CA ARG A 228 7.08 -1.20 -20.35
C ARG A 228 8.00 -2.36 -20.01
N LEU A 229 8.72 -2.27 -18.89
CA LEU A 229 9.63 -3.32 -18.42
C LEU A 229 8.92 -4.67 -18.32
N TYR A 230 7.73 -4.68 -17.71
CA TYR A 230 6.92 -5.89 -17.53
C TYR A 230 6.36 -6.48 -18.84
N LYS A 231 6.22 -5.67 -19.89
CA LYS A 231 5.89 -6.16 -21.24
C LYS A 231 7.10 -6.72 -21.99
N SER A 232 8.29 -6.27 -21.62
CA SER A 232 9.53 -6.53 -22.37
C SER A 232 10.38 -7.67 -21.79
N ILE A 233 10.13 -8.08 -20.54
CA ILE A 233 10.93 -9.06 -19.80
C ILE A 233 10.01 -10.11 -19.17
N GLU A 234 10.37 -11.38 -19.30
CA GLU A 234 9.76 -12.46 -18.51
C GLU A 234 10.25 -12.33 -17.06
N ALA A 235 9.34 -11.99 -16.14
CA ALA A 235 9.62 -11.76 -14.70
C ALA A 235 10.68 -10.68 -14.40
N PRO A 236 10.43 -9.39 -14.72
CA PRO A 236 11.34 -8.33 -14.32
C PRO A 236 11.41 -8.21 -12.79
N SER A 237 12.59 -7.89 -12.26
CA SER A 237 12.75 -7.53 -10.84
C SER A 237 13.05 -6.05 -10.71
N ILE A 238 12.11 -5.33 -10.11
CA ILE A 238 12.23 -3.92 -9.75
C ILE A 238 12.11 -3.80 -8.24
N PHE A 239 13.13 -3.23 -7.61
CA PHE A 239 13.17 -3.03 -6.16
C PHE A 239 13.35 -1.56 -5.85
N SER A 240 12.80 -1.12 -4.72
CA SER A 240 12.93 0.25 -4.25
C SER A 240 13.55 0.30 -2.86
N TYR A 241 14.38 1.31 -2.59
CA TYR A 241 15.08 1.50 -1.33
C TYR A 241 14.97 2.95 -0.87
N ASP A 242 15.02 3.19 0.44
CA ASP A 242 14.95 4.52 1.07
C ASP A 242 16.28 4.94 1.74
N PHE A 243 17.39 4.36 1.28
CA PHE A 243 18.76 4.67 1.73
C PHE A 243 19.70 4.86 0.54
N ASP A 244 20.85 5.52 0.78
CA ASP A 244 21.84 5.77 -0.26
C ASP A 244 22.59 4.48 -0.65
N ILE A 245 22.19 3.89 -1.77
CA ILE A 245 22.80 2.67 -2.31
C ILE A 245 24.28 2.87 -2.62
N GLN A 246 24.71 4.06 -3.06
CA GLN A 246 26.12 4.28 -3.37
C GLN A 246 26.98 4.24 -2.11
N GLU A 247 26.47 4.73 -0.98
CA GLU A 247 27.16 4.64 0.29
C GLU A 247 27.26 3.18 0.76
N GLU A 248 26.17 2.43 0.69
CA GLU A 248 26.12 1.03 1.11
C GLU A 248 27.01 0.12 0.24
N THR A 249 27.03 0.32 -1.08
CA THR A 249 27.83 -0.54 -1.97
C THR A 249 29.31 -0.22 -1.90
N LYS A 250 29.69 1.03 -1.59
CA LYS A 250 31.08 1.40 -1.27
C LYS A 250 31.60 0.60 -0.07
N LYS A 251 30.78 0.38 0.96
CA LYS A 251 31.14 -0.43 2.15
C LYS A 251 31.39 -1.90 1.77
N LEU A 252 30.74 -2.39 0.72
CA LEU A 252 30.81 -3.76 0.23
C LEU A 252 31.79 -3.98 -0.92
N HIS A 253 32.55 -2.95 -1.34
CA HIS A 253 33.43 -3.00 -2.52
C HIS A 253 32.72 -3.47 -3.80
N TYR A 254 31.42 -3.21 -3.92
CA TYR A 254 30.61 -3.54 -5.09
C TYR A 254 30.37 -2.28 -5.94
N PHE A 255 30.53 -2.41 -7.26
CA PHE A 255 30.28 -1.31 -8.19
C PHE A 255 28.83 -1.36 -8.66
N VAL A 256 28.06 -0.33 -8.33
CA VAL A 256 26.71 -0.13 -8.86
C VAL A 256 26.73 0.80 -10.06
N ARG A 257 26.02 0.41 -11.11
CA ARG A 257 25.82 1.27 -12.27
C ARG A 257 24.63 2.19 -12.04
N THR A 258 24.91 3.38 -11.56
CA THR A 258 23.91 4.46 -11.46
C THR A 258 23.62 5.04 -12.85
N VAL A 259 22.35 5.27 -13.16
CA VAL A 259 21.88 5.87 -14.41
C VAL A 259 20.82 6.94 -14.12
N ASP A 260 20.65 7.88 -15.04
CA ASP A 260 19.51 8.80 -15.07
C ASP A 260 18.34 8.20 -15.87
N LYS A 261 17.28 8.98 -16.11
CA LYS A 261 16.10 8.54 -16.88
C LYS A 261 16.48 8.06 -18.28
N GLU A 262 17.36 8.79 -18.96
CA GLU A 262 17.79 8.43 -20.31
C GLU A 262 18.59 7.12 -20.30
N GLY A 263 19.55 7.00 -19.38
CA GLY A 263 20.34 5.78 -19.20
C GLY A 263 19.48 4.57 -18.83
N LEU A 264 18.39 4.76 -18.08
CA LEU A 264 17.43 3.72 -17.75
C LEU A 264 16.67 3.24 -18.99
N MET A 265 16.20 4.15 -19.83
CA MET A 265 15.54 3.83 -21.10
C MET A 265 16.50 3.13 -22.08
N GLN A 266 17.75 3.61 -22.17
CA GLN A 266 18.79 2.97 -22.99
C GLN A 266 19.09 1.53 -22.51
N ALA A 267 19.09 1.29 -21.20
CA ALA A 267 19.29 -0.05 -20.63
C ALA A 267 18.13 -0.99 -21.03
N LEU A 268 16.89 -0.52 -20.94
CA LEU A 268 15.71 -1.28 -21.36
C LEU A 268 15.72 -1.59 -22.86
N GLU A 269 16.01 -0.60 -23.71
CA GLU A 269 16.11 -0.82 -25.17
C GLU A 269 17.22 -1.80 -25.55
N LYS A 270 18.37 -1.73 -24.86
CA LYS A 270 19.46 -2.69 -25.04
C LYS A 270 19.02 -4.10 -24.67
N HIS A 271 18.22 -4.26 -23.62
CA HIS A 271 17.64 -5.53 -23.23
C HIS A 271 16.65 -6.05 -24.29
N GLU A 272 15.67 -5.23 -24.70
CA GLU A 272 14.69 -5.57 -25.73
C GLU A 272 15.35 -6.04 -27.03
N LYS A 273 16.38 -5.33 -27.49
CA LYS A 273 17.17 -5.71 -28.68
C LYS A 273 17.92 -7.03 -28.51
N LYS A 274 18.37 -7.37 -27.30
CA LYS A 274 19.03 -8.66 -27.02
C LYS A 274 18.02 -9.79 -27.04
N VAL A 275 16.90 -9.66 -26.32
CA VAL A 275 15.83 -10.66 -26.28
C VAL A 275 15.33 -10.97 -27.69
N ALA A 276 15.07 -9.95 -28.51
CA ALA A 276 14.64 -10.11 -29.90
C ALA A 276 15.66 -10.87 -30.79
N ARG A 277 16.92 -11.02 -30.38
CA ARG A 277 17.93 -11.83 -31.10
C ARG A 277 17.92 -13.30 -30.69
N TYR A 278 17.49 -13.63 -29.46
CA TYR A 278 17.47 -15.00 -28.94
C TYR A 278 16.19 -15.76 -29.30
N PHE A 279 15.10 -15.04 -29.61
CA PHE A 279 13.79 -15.62 -29.95
C PHE A 279 13.43 -15.45 -31.44
N LYS A 280 14.43 -15.32 -32.31
CA LYS A 280 14.31 -15.51 -33.78
C LYS A 280 14.84 -16.88 -34.16
#